data_AF-A0A1F6FGC0-F1
#
_entry.id   AF-A0A1F6FGC0-F1
#
_cell.length_a   1.000
_cell.length_b   1.000
_cell.length_c   1.000
_cell.angle_alpha   90.00
_cell.angle_beta   90.00
_cell.angle_gamma   90.00
#
_symmetry.space_group_name_H-M   'P 1'
#
loop_
_entity.id
_entity.type
_entity.pdbx_description
1 polymer ?
#
loop_
_entity_poly.entity_id
_entity_poly.type
_entity_poly.pdbx_seq_one_letter_code
_entity_poly.pdbx_strand_id
1 'polypeptide(L)'
;MKFIPVAVIAFALMFLPTDAVLAQTGLVTCSGADCGSCQLVAMINLIIVWLIGILFILFAVMMVVAGFGLVTSGGNQSALDAAKSKFQNALIGIIIVLAAWLIVDTVMKGLVGGGSSGAAMGELVGWGPWSQVQCTTQVVPHEYVETNPEPAGTVPTDPSAPSAPGTPLTQAEAASRLSAAGVGVKPGARLEGIQPHVIDGVIALNRSCGCNIVVTEGTGGTHQNGTYSHSNGYKLDLRTNNNPALVSYVQNNFTPGAPWRDGTRTYVNGNATYAVERDHIDVVYRP
;
A
#
# COMPACT_ATOMS: atom_id res chain seq x y z
N MET A 1 30.62 37.97 -24.75
CA MET A 1 30.71 37.53 -23.33
C MET A 1 29.44 37.78 -22.50
N LYS A 2 28.59 38.79 -22.79
CA LYS A 2 27.35 39.07 -22.02
C LYS A 2 26.13 38.18 -22.36
N PHE A 3 26.08 37.57 -23.54
CA PHE A 3 24.96 36.69 -23.97
C PHE A 3 25.14 35.21 -23.60
N ILE A 4 26.34 34.84 -23.16
CA ILE A 4 26.71 33.46 -22.80
C ILE A 4 25.98 32.94 -21.56
N PRO A 5 25.82 33.69 -20.45
CA PRO A 5 25.07 33.19 -19.30
C PRO A 5 23.56 33.05 -19.59
N VAL A 6 23.00 33.90 -20.47
CA VAL A 6 21.58 33.88 -20.83
C VAL A 6 21.21 32.63 -21.64
N ALA A 7 22.07 32.22 -22.58
CA ALA A 7 21.83 31.03 -23.40
C ALA A 7 21.93 29.72 -22.59
N VAL A 8 22.85 29.64 -21.62
CA VAL A 8 23.01 28.48 -20.74
C VAL A 8 21.82 28.35 -19.78
N ILE A 9 21.34 29.48 -19.23
CA ILE A 9 20.16 29.51 -18.36
C ILE A 9 18.89 29.15 -19.14
N ALA A 10 18.72 29.67 -20.37
CA ALA A 10 17.56 29.35 -21.22
C ALA A 10 17.52 27.89 -21.67
N PHE A 11 18.68 27.28 -21.96
CA PHE A 11 18.76 25.87 -22.33
C PHE A 11 18.50 24.94 -21.12
N ALA A 12 18.97 25.32 -19.93
CA ALA A 12 18.66 24.60 -18.69
C ALA A 12 17.17 24.68 -18.30
N LEU A 13 16.51 25.81 -18.60
CA LEU A 13 15.07 26.01 -18.39
C LEU A 13 14.19 25.16 -19.34
N MET A 14 14.68 24.80 -20.53
CA MET A 14 13.96 23.95 -21.51
C MET A 14 13.95 22.46 -21.14
N PHE A 15 14.86 22.02 -20.27
CA PHE A 15 14.89 20.65 -19.74
C PHE A 15 14.24 20.53 -18.36
N LEU A 16 13.61 21.60 -17.85
CA LEU A 16 12.77 21.46 -16.67
C LEU A 16 11.57 20.58 -17.04
N PRO A 17 11.31 19.49 -16.30
CA PRO A 17 10.10 18.71 -16.51
C PRO A 17 8.90 19.65 -16.36
N THR A 18 8.09 19.75 -17.42
CA THR A 18 6.83 20.54 -17.42
C THR A 18 5.82 20.03 -16.40
N ASP A 19 6.09 18.87 -15.80
CA ASP A 19 5.31 18.25 -14.74
C ASP A 19 5.77 18.67 -13.34
N ALA A 20 6.38 19.84 -13.17
CA ALA A 20 6.54 20.48 -11.86
C ALA A 20 5.18 20.93 -11.27
N VAL A 21 4.18 20.06 -11.33
CA VAL A 21 2.88 20.15 -10.65
C VAL A 21 3.05 19.54 -9.26
N LEU A 22 3.84 20.14 -8.38
CA LEU A 22 3.85 19.75 -6.95
C LEU A 22 3.98 20.94 -5.99
N ALA A 23 3.74 22.16 -6.45
CA ALA A 23 3.71 23.33 -5.56
C ALA A 23 2.30 23.70 -5.03
N GLN A 24 1.23 23.00 -5.44
CA GLN A 24 -0.15 23.36 -5.06
C GLN A 24 -0.73 22.60 -3.87
N THR A 25 -0.03 21.56 -3.39
CA THR A 25 -0.36 20.92 -2.11
C THR A 25 0.83 21.19 -1.19
N GLY A 26 0.62 21.88 -0.06
CA GLY A 26 1.69 22.27 0.85
C GLY A 26 2.61 21.09 1.26
N LEU A 27 3.83 21.41 1.70
CA LEU A 27 4.83 20.41 2.11
C LEU A 27 4.27 19.40 3.12
N VAL A 28 3.31 19.82 3.94
CA VAL A 28 2.48 18.97 4.79
C VAL A 28 1.06 18.99 4.21
N THR A 29 0.56 17.84 3.76
CA THR A 29 -0.77 17.70 3.14
C THR A 29 -1.85 17.22 4.12
N CYS A 30 -1.60 17.33 5.42
CA CYS A 30 -2.53 16.92 6.47
C CYS A 30 -2.74 18.04 7.50
N SER A 31 -3.84 17.94 8.25
CA SER A 31 -4.20 18.85 9.34
C SER A 31 -4.85 18.05 10.46
N GLY A 32 -4.41 18.28 11.71
CA GLY A 32 -5.00 17.65 12.90
C GLY A 32 -4.63 16.17 13.10
N ALA A 33 -5.55 15.41 13.71
CA ALA A 33 -5.35 14.01 14.12
C ALA A 33 -5.15 13.04 12.94
N ASP A 34 -5.43 13.49 11.71
CA ASP A 34 -5.23 12.70 10.49
C ASP A 34 -3.77 12.72 9.99
N CYS A 35 -2.89 13.51 10.61
CA CYS A 35 -1.45 13.49 10.35
C CYS A 35 -0.79 12.25 10.99
N GLY A 36 -0.76 11.14 10.25
CA GLY A 36 -0.09 9.91 10.65
C GLY A 36 1.33 9.76 10.08
N SER A 37 1.95 8.62 10.34
CA SER A 37 3.25 8.25 9.76
C SER A 37 3.22 8.18 8.24
N CYS A 38 2.04 7.97 7.63
CA CYS A 38 1.86 8.01 6.18
C CYS A 38 2.26 9.34 5.55
N GLN A 39 1.71 10.44 6.07
CA GLN A 39 1.90 11.76 5.47
C GLN A 39 3.34 12.24 5.68
N LEU A 40 3.99 11.79 6.77
CA LEU A 40 5.43 11.99 6.95
C LEU A 40 6.25 11.27 5.88
N VAL A 41 5.97 9.99 5.61
CA VAL A 41 6.68 9.24 4.55
C VAL A 41 6.42 9.87 3.18
N ALA A 42 5.18 10.27 2.89
CA ALA A 42 4.83 10.93 1.64
C ALA A 42 5.59 12.26 1.46
N MET A 43 5.68 13.08 2.52
CA MET A 43 6.47 14.32 2.52
C MET A 43 7.96 14.03 2.30
N ILE A 44 8.53 13.04 2.99
CA ILE A 44 9.94 12.66 2.83
C ILE A 44 10.22 12.22 1.39
N ASN A 45 9.34 11.41 0.81
CA ASN A 45 9.51 10.97 -0.59
C ASN A 45 9.44 12.16 -1.56
N LEU A 46 8.53 13.11 -1.33
CA LEU A 46 8.44 14.35 -2.11
C LEU A 46 9.74 15.17 -2.03
N ILE A 47 10.28 15.34 -0.82
CA ILE A 47 11.54 16.07 -0.60
C ILE A 47 12.70 15.36 -1.28
N ILE A 48 12.80 14.02 -1.16
CA ILE A 48 13.88 13.24 -1.78
C ILE A 48 13.84 13.39 -3.31
N VAL A 49 12.68 13.24 -3.93
CA VAL A 49 12.51 13.41 -5.38
C VAL A 49 12.90 14.83 -5.82
N TRP A 50 12.49 15.84 -5.05
CA TRP A 50 12.84 17.23 -5.33
C TRP A 50 14.35 17.50 -5.21
N LEU A 51 15.00 17.01 -4.15
CA LEU A 51 16.44 17.13 -3.94
C LEU A 51 17.26 16.42 -5.02
N ILE A 52 16.84 15.21 -5.41
CA ILE A 52 17.46 14.48 -6.51
C ILE A 52 17.29 15.25 -7.82
N GLY A 53 16.12 15.82 -8.08
CA GLY A 53 15.88 16.68 -9.25
C GLY A 53 16.85 17.86 -9.32
N ILE A 54 17.06 18.58 -8.21
CA ILE A 54 18.03 19.68 -8.12
C ILE A 54 19.46 19.18 -8.36
N LEU A 55 19.82 18.02 -7.81
CA LEU A 55 21.15 17.44 -8.00
C LEU A 55 21.42 17.17 -9.49
N PHE A 56 20.45 16.62 -10.23
CA PHE A 56 20.60 16.39 -11.68
C PHE A 56 20.72 17.69 -12.48
N ILE A 57 20.02 18.75 -12.08
CA ILE A 57 20.17 20.07 -12.70
C ILE A 57 21.59 20.62 -12.48
N LEU A 58 22.11 20.52 -11.25
CA LEU A 58 23.48 20.93 -10.94
C LEU A 58 24.52 20.12 -11.73
N PHE A 59 24.30 18.80 -11.84
CA PHE A 59 25.14 17.93 -12.67
C PHE A 59 25.13 18.37 -14.14
N ALA A 60 23.95 18.64 -14.72
CA ALA A 60 23.83 19.11 -16.10
C ALA A 60 24.58 20.44 -16.32
N VAL A 61 24.45 21.41 -15.40
CA VAL A 61 25.17 22.70 -15.49
C VAL A 61 26.68 22.48 -15.44
N MET A 62 27.17 21.65 -14.52
CA MET A 62 28.60 21.35 -14.43
C MET A 62 29.13 20.66 -15.68
N MET A 63 28.34 19.75 -16.28
CA MET A 63 28.69 19.07 -17.53
C MET A 63 28.77 20.04 -18.70
N VAL A 64 27.85 21.00 -18.80
CA VAL A 64 27.90 22.06 -19.84
C VAL A 64 29.13 22.94 -19.66
N VAL A 65 29.43 23.38 -18.43
CA VAL A 65 30.61 24.21 -18.14
C VAL A 65 31.92 23.46 -18.44
N ALA A 66 32.00 22.19 -18.06
CA ALA A 66 33.17 21.35 -18.35
C ALA A 66 33.31 21.08 -19.85
N GLY A 67 32.22 20.76 -20.54
CA GLY A 67 32.19 20.52 -21.98
C GLY A 67 32.59 21.75 -22.79
N PHE A 68 32.05 22.92 -22.45
CA PHE A 68 32.44 24.17 -23.08
C PHE A 68 33.92 24.49 -22.83
N GLY A 69 34.39 24.33 -21.59
CA GLY A 69 35.80 24.51 -21.25
C GLY A 69 36.72 23.64 -22.09
N LEU A 70 36.33 22.39 -22.37
CA LEU A 70 37.10 21.47 -23.20
C LEU A 70 37.19 21.93 -24.66
N VAL A 71 36.10 22.47 -25.22
CA VAL A 71 36.06 22.99 -26.60
C VAL A 71 36.82 24.31 -26.72
N THR A 72 36.73 25.21 -25.74
CA THR A 72 37.31 26.55 -25.83
C THR A 72 38.75 26.65 -25.33
N SER A 73 39.36 25.57 -24.84
CA SER A 73 40.70 25.62 -24.26
C SER A 73 41.81 25.90 -25.28
N GLY A 74 41.54 25.83 -26.59
CA GLY A 74 42.41 26.39 -27.63
C GLY A 74 43.87 25.90 -27.61
N GLY A 75 44.14 24.71 -27.07
CA GLY A 75 45.49 24.14 -26.94
C GLY A 75 46.25 24.48 -25.66
N ASN A 76 45.68 25.24 -24.72
CA ASN A 76 46.25 25.42 -23.39
C ASN A 76 46.08 24.12 -22.56
N GLN A 77 47.18 23.40 -22.34
CA GLN A 77 47.21 22.12 -21.64
C GLN A 77 46.63 22.22 -20.21
N SER A 78 46.93 23.30 -19.49
CA SER A 78 46.42 23.49 -18.12
C SER A 78 44.90 23.68 -18.08
N ALA A 79 44.34 24.44 -19.03
CA ALA A 79 42.90 24.64 -19.13
C ALA A 79 42.16 23.36 -19.57
N LEU A 80 42.77 22.59 -20.49
CA LEU A 80 42.25 21.28 -20.91
C LEU A 80 42.20 20.29 -19.76
N ASP A 81 43.27 20.19 -18.98
CA ASP A 81 43.35 19.24 -17.86
C ASP A 81 42.37 19.65 -16.73
N ALA A 82 42.20 20.95 -16.49
CA ALA A 82 41.19 21.46 -15.57
C ALA A 82 39.75 21.12 -16.02
N ALA A 83 39.43 21.23 -17.31
CA ALA A 83 38.12 20.87 -17.86
C ALA A 83 37.86 19.36 -17.77
N LYS A 84 38.86 18.52 -18.09
CA LYS A 84 38.78 17.06 -17.96
C LYS A 84 38.58 16.61 -16.51
N SER A 85 39.29 17.23 -15.56
CA SER A 85 39.13 16.93 -14.14
C SER A 85 37.71 17.22 -13.66
N LYS A 86 37.13 18.36 -14.05
CA LYS A 86 35.72 18.70 -13.73
C LYS A 86 34.73 17.67 -14.31
N PHE A 87 34.98 17.22 -15.53
CA PHE A 87 34.16 16.20 -16.18
C PHE A 87 34.23 14.85 -15.44
N GLN A 88 35.44 14.40 -15.10
CA GLN A 88 35.65 13.14 -14.36
C GLN A 88 35.04 13.20 -12.96
N ASN A 89 35.21 14.32 -12.23
CA ASN A 89 34.65 14.49 -10.90
C ASN A 89 33.11 14.46 -10.93
N ALA A 90 32.49 15.08 -11.94
CA ALA A 90 31.04 14.99 -12.13
C ALA A 90 30.59 13.56 -12.40
N LEU A 91 31.31 12.83 -13.25
CA LEU A 91 31.00 11.43 -13.60
C LEU A 91 31.14 10.50 -12.38
N ILE A 92 32.18 10.68 -11.57
CA ILE A 92 32.36 9.93 -10.32
C ILE A 92 31.19 10.22 -9.37
N GLY A 93 30.76 11.48 -9.26
CA GLY A 93 29.62 11.87 -8.43
C GLY A 93 28.34 11.13 -8.80
N ILE A 94 27.97 11.08 -10.09
CA ILE A 94 26.76 10.37 -10.53
C ILE A 94 26.87 8.85 -10.31
N ILE A 95 28.06 8.27 -10.51
CA ILE A 95 28.30 6.84 -10.24
C ILE A 95 28.09 6.54 -8.75
N ILE A 96 28.57 7.37 -7.84
CA ILE A 96 28.37 7.19 -6.39
C ILE A 96 26.88 7.27 -6.04
N VAL A 97 26.13 8.24 -6.59
CA VAL A 97 24.68 8.36 -6.32
C VAL A 97 23.92 7.12 -6.78
N LEU A 98 24.22 6.62 -7.99
CA LEU A 98 23.60 5.40 -8.53
C LEU A 98 24.01 4.15 -7.73
N ALA A 99 25.28 4.06 -7.32
CA ALA A 99 25.77 2.96 -6.50
C ALA A 99 25.13 2.95 -5.11
N ALA A 100 24.97 4.11 -4.48
CA ALA A 100 24.31 4.22 -3.18
C ALA A 100 22.87 3.72 -3.23
N TRP A 101 22.11 4.12 -4.26
CA TRP A 101 20.76 3.62 -4.49
C TRP A 101 20.73 2.11 -4.70
N LEU A 102 21.63 1.59 -5.54
CA LEU A 102 21.73 0.16 -5.84
C LEU A 102 22.06 -0.67 -4.59
N ILE A 103 22.98 -0.20 -3.75
CA ILE A 103 23.38 -0.89 -2.52
C ILE A 103 22.20 -0.99 -1.55
N VAL A 104 21.50 0.11 -1.28
CA VAL A 104 20.35 0.12 -0.38
C VAL A 104 19.25 -0.80 -0.89
N ASP A 105 18.94 -0.73 -2.19
CA ASP A 105 17.92 -1.57 -2.80
C ASP A 105 18.26 -3.06 -2.74
N THR A 106 19.51 -3.41 -3.04
CA THR A 106 20.01 -4.80 -3.00
C THR A 106 19.96 -5.37 -1.58
N VAL A 107 20.43 -4.61 -0.59
CA VAL A 107 20.42 -5.03 0.82
C VAL A 107 18.99 -5.21 1.33
N MET A 108 18.10 -4.26 1.07
CA MET A 108 16.71 -4.33 1.53
C MET A 108 15.95 -5.50 0.89
N LYS A 109 16.15 -5.75 -0.40
CA LYS A 109 15.57 -6.92 -1.09
C LYS A 109 16.11 -8.24 -0.53
N GLY A 110 17.41 -8.30 -0.20
CA GLY A 110 18.04 -9.48 0.39
C GLY A 110 17.56 -9.78 1.82
N LEU A 111 17.30 -8.75 2.63
CA LEU A 111 16.93 -8.91 4.05
C LEU A 111 15.43 -9.15 4.26
N VAL A 112 14.56 -8.50 3.48
CA VAL A 112 13.10 -8.54 3.71
C VAL A 112 12.43 -9.74 3.02
N GLY A 113 13.15 -10.50 2.21
CA GLY A 113 12.62 -11.70 1.53
C GLY A 113 11.55 -11.42 0.46
N GLY A 114 11.11 -10.18 0.30
CA GLY A 114 10.16 -9.70 -0.70
C GLY A 114 10.78 -9.50 -2.08
N GLY A 115 11.64 -10.43 -2.50
CA GLY A 115 12.12 -10.49 -3.86
C GLY A 115 10.96 -10.84 -4.79
N SER A 116 10.35 -9.83 -5.42
CA SER A 116 9.53 -9.99 -6.62
C SER A 116 10.35 -10.82 -7.61
N SER A 117 10.10 -12.12 -7.63
CA SER A 117 10.91 -13.16 -8.28
C SER A 117 10.69 -13.20 -9.80
N GLY A 118 10.33 -12.05 -10.39
CA GLY A 118 9.98 -11.91 -11.79
C GLY A 118 10.81 -10.87 -12.55
N ALA A 119 11.60 -10.02 -11.89
CA ALA A 119 12.46 -9.08 -12.61
C ALA A 119 13.66 -9.84 -13.17
N ALA A 120 13.60 -10.16 -14.45
CA ALA A 120 14.78 -10.53 -15.22
C ALA A 120 15.83 -9.41 -15.07
N MET A 121 17.12 -9.78 -15.13
CA MET A 121 18.25 -8.85 -15.13
C MET A 121 18.01 -7.72 -16.15
N GLY A 122 17.66 -6.52 -15.69
CA GLY A 122 17.40 -5.35 -16.55
C GLY A 122 15.96 -4.83 -16.58
N GLU A 123 15.00 -5.45 -15.87
CA GLU A 123 13.65 -4.92 -15.75
C GLU A 123 13.52 -4.00 -14.52
N LEU A 124 13.25 -2.71 -14.75
CA LEU A 124 12.99 -1.71 -13.69
C LEU A 124 11.59 -1.94 -13.07
N VAL A 125 11.41 -3.05 -12.35
CA VAL A 125 10.13 -3.36 -11.68
C VAL A 125 10.04 -2.58 -10.37
N GLY A 126 9.69 -1.30 -10.48
CA GLY A 126 9.36 -0.44 -9.35
C GLY A 126 10.51 -0.14 -8.38
N TRP A 127 10.26 0.83 -7.52
CA TRP A 127 11.13 1.14 -6.38
C TRP A 127 10.99 -0.01 -5.38
N GLY A 128 12.11 -0.55 -4.86
CA GLY A 128 12.08 -1.71 -3.95
C GLY A 128 11.21 -1.51 -2.70
N PRO A 129 11.07 -2.56 -1.86
CA PRO A 129 10.15 -2.56 -0.70
C PRO A 129 10.31 -1.38 0.26
N TRP A 130 11.50 -0.79 0.30
CA TRP A 130 11.88 0.36 1.11
C TRP A 130 11.22 1.69 0.69
N SER A 131 10.67 1.77 -0.52
CA SER A 131 9.90 2.92 -1.00
C SER A 131 8.39 2.83 -0.70
N GLN A 132 7.91 1.61 -0.45
CA GLN A 132 6.50 1.29 -0.21
C GLN A 132 6.30 1.02 1.27
N VAL A 133 6.50 2.04 2.11
CA VAL A 133 6.31 1.91 3.56
C VAL A 133 4.81 1.69 3.81
N GLN A 134 4.45 0.47 4.19
CA GLN A 134 3.08 0.12 4.61
C GLN A 134 2.76 0.90 5.86
N CYS A 135 1.96 1.94 5.72
CA CYS A 135 1.61 2.77 6.85
C CYS A 135 0.28 2.28 7.46
N THR A 136 0.24 2.28 8.78
CA THR A 136 -0.95 1.98 9.55
C THR A 136 -1.66 3.29 9.87
N THR A 137 -2.98 3.33 9.71
CA THR A 137 -3.80 4.45 10.20
C THR A 137 -3.66 4.50 11.73
N GLN A 138 -3.17 5.63 12.26
CA GLN A 138 -3.22 5.88 13.70
C GLN A 138 -4.69 5.87 14.12
N VAL A 139 -4.99 5.17 15.22
CA VAL A 139 -6.33 5.25 15.84
C VAL A 139 -6.49 6.68 16.32
N VAL A 140 -7.38 7.44 15.69
CA VAL A 140 -7.77 8.76 16.19
C VAL A 140 -8.30 8.54 17.61
N PRO A 141 -7.70 9.13 18.65
CA PRO A 141 -8.31 9.12 19.97
C PRO A 141 -9.65 9.83 19.80
N HIS A 142 -10.74 9.07 19.90
CA HIS A 142 -12.06 9.67 20.00
C HIS A 142 -11.98 10.70 21.13
N GLU A 143 -12.30 11.94 20.81
CA GLU A 143 -12.63 12.97 21.79
C GLU A 143 -13.43 12.30 22.91
N TYR A 144 -12.94 12.40 24.14
CA TYR A 144 -13.69 11.91 25.30
C TYR A 144 -14.93 12.80 25.38
N VAL A 145 -16.00 12.38 24.73
CA VAL A 145 -17.32 12.92 24.96
C VAL A 145 -17.63 12.54 26.40
N GLU A 146 -17.51 13.50 27.32
CA GLU A 146 -18.07 13.39 28.65
C GLU A 146 -19.55 13.02 28.47
N THR A 147 -19.88 11.75 28.70
CA THR A 147 -21.27 11.31 28.72
C THR A 147 -21.90 11.82 30.00
N ASN A 148 -22.44 13.03 29.97
CA ASN A 148 -23.51 13.40 30.89
C ASN A 148 -24.70 12.45 30.62
N PRO A 149 -25.19 11.72 31.63
CA PRO A 149 -26.32 10.83 31.43
C PRO A 149 -27.62 11.62 31.52
N GLU A 150 -28.34 11.80 30.41
CA GLU A 150 -29.76 12.20 30.43
C GLU A 150 -30.51 11.75 29.15
N PRO A 151 -31.85 11.66 29.18
CA PRO A 151 -32.58 10.42 29.36
C PRO A 151 -33.25 9.94 28.06
N ALA A 152 -33.68 8.68 28.10
CA ALA A 152 -34.31 7.93 27.02
C ALA A 152 -35.37 8.72 26.25
N GLY A 153 -35.10 8.98 24.96
CA GLY A 153 -36.03 9.58 24.01
C GLY A 153 -35.70 9.11 22.59
N THR A 154 -36.68 8.48 21.95
CA THR A 154 -36.61 7.71 20.71
C THR A 154 -36.39 8.55 19.44
N VAL A 155 -35.29 8.35 18.69
CA VAL A 155 -35.17 8.70 17.24
C VAL A 155 -34.02 7.91 16.54
N PRO A 156 -33.89 7.87 15.20
CA PRO A 156 -33.68 6.69 14.36
C PRO A 156 -32.18 6.35 14.14
N THR A 157 -31.91 5.07 13.90
CA THR A 157 -30.55 4.51 13.75
C THR A 157 -29.84 5.01 12.49
N ASP A 158 -28.82 5.84 12.69
CA ASP A 158 -27.73 6.08 11.74
C ASP A 158 -26.88 4.81 11.60
N PRO A 159 -26.76 4.19 10.40
CA PRO A 159 -26.01 2.96 10.18
C PRO A 159 -24.47 3.13 10.18
N SER A 160 -23.94 4.31 10.52
CA SER A 160 -22.50 4.59 10.51
C SER A 160 -21.83 4.60 11.90
N ALA A 161 -22.54 4.27 12.98
CA ALA A 161 -21.92 4.13 14.29
C ALA A 161 -21.09 2.82 14.36
N PRO A 162 -19.82 2.83 14.82
CA PRO A 162 -19.09 1.61 15.10
C PRO A 162 -19.72 0.90 16.30
N SER A 163 -20.28 -0.28 16.04
CA SER A 163 -20.78 -1.22 17.05
C SER A 163 -19.69 -1.52 18.10
N ALA A 164 -20.08 -1.52 19.37
CA ALA A 164 -19.19 -1.75 20.50
C ALA A 164 -18.38 -3.06 20.34
N PRO A 165 -17.12 -3.12 20.81
CA PRO A 165 -16.32 -4.34 20.80
C PRO A 165 -17.09 -5.49 21.46
N GLY A 166 -17.33 -6.56 20.71
CA GLY A 166 -18.02 -7.76 21.20
C GLY A 166 -19.54 -7.81 21.00
N THR A 167 -20.16 -6.79 20.40
CA THR A 167 -21.57 -6.88 19.97
C THR A 167 -21.64 -7.31 18.51
N PRO A 168 -22.47 -8.30 18.15
CA PRO A 168 -22.72 -8.65 16.75
C PRO A 168 -23.20 -7.44 15.93
N LEU A 169 -22.70 -7.33 14.70
CA LEU A 169 -23.01 -6.23 13.79
C LEU A 169 -24.42 -6.38 13.20
N THR A 170 -25.07 -5.26 12.91
CA THR A 170 -26.26 -5.23 12.06
C THR A 170 -25.92 -5.51 10.60
N GLN A 171 -26.94 -5.83 9.79
CA GLN A 171 -26.80 -6.00 8.34
C GLN A 171 -26.09 -4.79 7.69
N ALA A 172 -26.51 -3.57 8.06
CA ALA A 172 -26.05 -2.34 7.44
C ALA A 172 -24.59 -2.04 7.82
N GLU A 173 -24.23 -2.20 9.09
CA GLU A 173 -22.86 -1.98 9.56
C GLU A 173 -21.88 -2.95 8.91
N ALA A 174 -22.22 -4.24 8.85
CA ALA A 174 -21.37 -5.26 8.22
C ALA A 174 -21.19 -4.98 6.71
N ALA A 175 -22.28 -4.69 6.00
CA ALA A 175 -22.22 -4.35 4.57
C ALA A 175 -21.39 -3.09 4.30
N SER A 176 -21.55 -2.06 5.14
CA SER A 176 -20.78 -0.82 5.05
C SER A 176 -19.27 -1.08 5.20
N ARG A 177 -18.85 -1.80 6.25
CA ARG A 177 -17.44 -2.16 6.47
C ARG A 177 -16.84 -2.95 5.31
N LEU A 178 -17.57 -3.93 4.78
CA LEU A 178 -17.12 -4.74 3.64
C LEU A 178 -16.98 -3.89 2.37
N SER A 179 -17.97 -3.05 2.06
CA SER A 179 -17.94 -2.20 0.86
C SER A 179 -16.81 -1.17 0.91
N ALA A 180 -16.54 -0.57 2.08
CA ALA A 180 -15.44 0.37 2.28
C ALA A 180 -14.07 -0.30 2.08
N ALA A 181 -13.97 -1.61 2.28
CA ALA A 181 -12.77 -2.41 2.06
C ALA A 181 -12.68 -3.05 0.66
N GLY A 182 -13.61 -2.72 -0.25
CA GLY A 182 -13.66 -3.30 -1.59
C GLY A 182 -14.05 -4.78 -1.61
N VAL A 183 -14.72 -5.28 -0.55
CA VAL A 183 -15.28 -6.63 -0.50
C VAL A 183 -16.72 -6.58 -1.00
N GLY A 184 -17.01 -7.37 -2.05
CA GLY A 184 -18.35 -7.48 -2.60
C GLY A 184 -19.28 -8.28 -1.69
N VAL A 185 -20.58 -7.98 -1.71
CA VAL A 185 -21.62 -8.76 -1.02
C VAL A 185 -22.67 -9.16 -2.04
N LYS A 186 -23.00 -10.45 -2.12
CA LYS A 186 -24.06 -10.96 -3.00
C LYS A 186 -25.41 -10.38 -2.55
N PRO A 187 -26.25 -9.89 -3.49
CA PRO A 187 -27.62 -9.51 -3.16
C PRO A 187 -28.37 -10.64 -2.44
N GLY A 188 -28.93 -10.35 -1.28
CA GLY A 188 -29.66 -11.32 -0.44
C GLY A 188 -28.81 -12.04 0.61
N ALA A 189 -27.49 -11.87 0.64
CA ALA A 189 -26.65 -12.41 1.71
C ALA A 189 -27.00 -11.76 3.06
N ARG A 190 -27.20 -12.56 4.11
CA ARG A 190 -27.50 -12.07 5.46
C ARG A 190 -26.21 -11.97 6.26
N LEU A 191 -25.99 -10.81 6.87
CA LEU A 191 -24.83 -10.45 7.70
C LEU A 191 -25.27 -9.97 9.10
N GLU A 192 -26.56 -9.76 9.32
CA GLU A 192 -27.10 -9.39 10.62
C GLU A 192 -26.74 -10.43 11.69
N GLY A 193 -26.11 -10.00 12.78
CA GLY A 193 -25.62 -10.86 13.84
C GLY A 193 -24.21 -11.40 13.60
N ILE A 194 -23.49 -10.92 12.58
CA ILE A 194 -22.11 -11.33 12.34
C ILE A 194 -21.16 -10.72 13.37
N GLN A 195 -20.17 -11.48 13.82
CA GLN A 195 -19.22 -10.98 14.79
C GLN A 195 -18.25 -9.98 14.13
N PRO A 196 -17.88 -8.87 14.81
CA PRO A 196 -16.98 -7.87 14.23
C PRO A 196 -15.65 -8.45 13.73
N HIS A 197 -15.03 -9.36 14.48
CA HIS A 197 -13.73 -9.96 14.12
C HIS A 197 -13.79 -10.83 12.86
N VAL A 198 -14.97 -11.34 12.50
CA VAL A 198 -15.17 -12.11 11.26
C VAL A 198 -15.13 -11.18 10.05
N ILE A 199 -15.74 -9.99 10.17
CA ILE A 199 -15.64 -8.95 9.14
C ILE A 199 -14.21 -8.43 9.02
N ASP A 200 -13.54 -8.18 10.14
CA ASP A 200 -12.14 -7.73 10.14
C ASP A 200 -11.21 -8.77 9.49
N GLY A 201 -11.46 -10.05 9.78
CA GLY A 201 -10.72 -11.16 9.20
C GLY A 201 -10.85 -11.26 7.68
N VAL A 202 -12.07 -11.11 7.12
CA VAL A 202 -12.26 -11.17 5.66
C VAL A 202 -11.72 -9.92 4.96
N ILE A 203 -11.79 -8.75 5.62
CA ILE A 203 -11.16 -7.52 5.11
C ILE A 203 -9.64 -7.68 5.05
N ALA A 204 -9.03 -8.24 6.09
CA ALA A 204 -7.61 -8.54 6.11
C ALA A 204 -7.24 -9.52 4.98
N LEU A 205 -8.02 -10.59 4.80
CA LEU A 205 -7.82 -11.54 3.71
C LEU A 205 -7.90 -10.87 2.33
N ASN A 206 -8.89 -10.01 2.09
CA ASN A 206 -9.06 -9.31 0.81
C ASN A 206 -7.83 -8.44 0.49
N ARG A 207 -7.29 -7.76 1.50
CA ARG A 207 -6.07 -6.94 1.38
C ARG A 207 -4.83 -7.79 1.12
N SER A 208 -4.70 -8.95 1.78
CA SER A 208 -3.53 -9.83 1.63
C SER A 208 -3.51 -10.60 0.30
N CYS A 209 -4.67 -11.02 -0.21
CA CYS A 209 -4.75 -11.75 -1.47
C CYS A 209 -4.89 -10.84 -2.71
N GLY A 210 -5.42 -9.61 -2.54
CA GLY A 210 -5.78 -8.73 -3.66
C GLY A 210 -6.82 -9.34 -4.62
N CYS A 211 -7.61 -10.30 -4.13
CA CYS A 211 -8.36 -11.25 -4.95
C CYS A 211 -9.83 -10.88 -5.16
N ASN A 212 -10.27 -9.66 -4.82
CA ASN A 212 -11.65 -9.17 -4.99
C ASN A 212 -12.68 -10.15 -4.39
N ILE A 213 -12.63 -10.32 -3.07
CA ILE A 213 -13.51 -11.25 -2.37
C ILE A 213 -14.96 -10.82 -2.52
N VAL A 214 -15.85 -11.81 -2.71
CA VAL A 214 -17.30 -11.63 -2.69
C VAL A 214 -17.90 -12.56 -1.64
N VAL A 215 -18.52 -11.99 -0.62
CA VAL A 215 -19.30 -12.70 0.39
C VAL A 215 -20.63 -13.16 -0.22
N THR A 216 -20.90 -14.45 -0.16
CA THR A 216 -22.14 -15.05 -0.66
C THR A 216 -23.19 -15.26 0.42
N GLU A 217 -22.76 -15.44 1.66
CA GLU A 217 -23.63 -15.62 2.83
C GLU A 217 -22.83 -15.37 4.12
N GLY A 218 -23.52 -15.01 5.20
CA GLY A 218 -22.93 -14.87 6.54
C GLY A 218 -23.78 -15.60 7.57
N THR A 219 -24.78 -14.92 8.11
CA THR A 219 -25.65 -15.46 9.17
C THR A 219 -26.90 -16.17 8.65
N GLY A 220 -27.15 -16.16 7.34
CA GLY A 220 -28.32 -16.79 6.71
C GLY A 220 -28.13 -18.24 6.26
N GLY A 221 -26.93 -18.80 6.40
CA GLY A 221 -26.61 -20.17 5.96
C GLY A 221 -27.35 -21.26 6.74
N THR A 222 -27.46 -22.46 6.15
CA THR A 222 -28.17 -23.60 6.75
C THR A 222 -27.55 -24.07 8.08
N HIS A 223 -28.44 -24.43 9.01
CA HIS A 223 -28.26 -24.59 10.46
C HIS A 223 -27.36 -25.76 10.89
N GLN A 224 -26.04 -25.66 10.77
CA GLN A 224 -25.17 -26.49 11.60
C GLN A 224 -25.08 -25.90 13.01
N ASN A 225 -25.68 -26.60 13.97
CA ASN A 225 -25.65 -26.21 15.37
C ASN A 225 -24.23 -26.37 15.93
N GLY A 226 -23.64 -25.29 16.40
CA GLY A 226 -22.28 -25.29 16.94
C GLY A 226 -21.86 -23.89 17.39
N THR A 227 -20.87 -23.82 18.29
CA THR A 227 -20.36 -22.55 18.83
C THR A 227 -19.89 -21.61 17.73
N TYR A 228 -19.16 -22.13 16.74
CA TYR A 228 -18.61 -21.39 15.60
C TYR A 228 -19.36 -21.72 14.32
N SER A 229 -20.54 -21.13 14.17
CA SER A 229 -21.52 -21.40 13.12
C SER A 229 -22.00 -20.12 12.43
N HIS A 230 -22.76 -20.26 11.33
CA HIS A 230 -23.41 -19.13 10.65
C HIS A 230 -24.37 -18.39 11.58
N SER A 231 -25.23 -19.11 12.31
CA SER A 231 -26.24 -18.50 13.19
C SER A 231 -25.64 -17.68 14.34
N ASN A 232 -24.42 -18.04 14.77
CA ASN A 232 -23.71 -17.31 15.83
C ASN A 232 -22.75 -16.25 15.28
N GLY A 233 -22.72 -16.06 13.95
CA GLY A 233 -21.95 -15.00 13.30
C GLY A 233 -20.46 -15.27 13.19
N TYR A 234 -20.00 -16.53 13.26
CA TYR A 234 -18.58 -16.90 13.19
C TYR A 234 -18.12 -17.41 11.81
N LYS A 235 -19.07 -17.58 10.88
CA LYS A 235 -18.81 -18.10 9.53
C LYS A 235 -19.19 -17.11 8.44
N LEU A 236 -18.46 -17.17 7.34
CA LEU A 236 -18.75 -16.48 6.08
C LEU A 236 -18.54 -17.44 4.92
N ASP A 237 -19.38 -17.32 3.90
CA ASP A 237 -19.20 -18.04 2.64
C ASP A 237 -18.62 -17.09 1.60
N LEU A 238 -17.51 -17.50 0.99
CA LEU A 238 -16.80 -16.71 -0.01
C LEU A 238 -16.92 -17.36 -1.39
N ARG A 239 -17.27 -16.59 -2.42
CA ARG A 239 -17.45 -17.10 -3.78
C ARG A 239 -16.14 -17.64 -4.38
N THR A 240 -16.19 -18.82 -5.01
CA THR A 240 -15.05 -19.38 -5.77
C THR A 240 -15.25 -19.41 -7.29
N ASN A 241 -16.49 -19.52 -7.76
CA ASN A 241 -16.80 -19.78 -9.19
C ASN A 241 -16.15 -18.81 -10.19
N ASN A 242 -15.92 -17.55 -9.81
CA ASN A 242 -15.21 -16.54 -10.62
C ASN A 242 -14.01 -15.93 -9.88
N ASN A 243 -13.49 -16.63 -8.87
CA ASN A 243 -12.37 -16.17 -8.05
C ASN A 243 -11.33 -17.28 -7.82
N PRO A 244 -10.64 -17.74 -8.89
CA PRO A 244 -9.58 -18.74 -8.74
C PRO A 244 -8.38 -18.18 -7.93
N ALA A 245 -8.18 -16.86 -7.93
CA ALA A 245 -7.11 -16.21 -7.17
C ALA A 245 -7.26 -16.44 -5.66
N LEU A 246 -8.48 -16.35 -5.11
CA LEU A 246 -8.75 -16.66 -3.71
C LEU A 246 -8.40 -18.11 -3.38
N VAL A 247 -8.85 -19.05 -4.21
CA VAL A 247 -8.59 -20.49 -4.01
C VAL A 247 -7.08 -20.77 -4.04
N SER A 248 -6.37 -20.30 -5.07
CA SER A 248 -4.92 -20.49 -5.17
C SER A 248 -4.17 -19.82 -4.02
N TYR A 249 -4.59 -18.62 -3.59
CA TYR A 249 -3.97 -17.92 -2.48
C TYR A 249 -4.07 -18.73 -1.17
N VAL A 250 -5.28 -19.20 -0.84
CA VAL A 250 -5.52 -20.05 0.34
C VAL A 250 -4.68 -21.33 0.26
N GLN A 251 -4.68 -22.01 -0.89
CA GLN A 251 -3.98 -23.28 -1.03
C GLN A 251 -2.45 -23.18 -0.99
N ASN A 252 -1.89 -22.05 -1.45
CA ASN A 252 -0.45 -21.85 -1.56
C ASN A 252 0.17 -21.20 -0.32
N ASN A 253 -0.60 -20.40 0.43
CA ASN A 253 -0.07 -19.59 1.53
C ASN A 253 -0.47 -20.09 2.91
N PHE A 254 -1.50 -20.95 3.04
CA PHE A 254 -2.01 -21.38 4.33
C PHE A 254 -1.64 -22.83 4.63
N THR A 255 -1.57 -23.17 5.92
CA THR A 255 -1.20 -24.50 6.37
C THR A 255 -2.35 -25.48 6.13
N PRO A 256 -2.14 -26.64 5.49
CA PRO A 256 -3.17 -27.66 5.37
C PRO A 256 -3.68 -28.11 6.74
N GLY A 257 -5.00 -28.09 6.92
CA GLY A 257 -5.68 -28.55 8.13
C GLY A 257 -6.17 -29.99 8.04
N ALA A 258 -6.80 -30.46 9.12
CA ALA A 258 -7.53 -31.72 9.09
C ALA A 258 -8.76 -31.58 8.19
N PRO A 259 -9.00 -32.50 7.23
CA PRO A 259 -10.17 -32.44 6.38
C PRO A 259 -11.45 -32.53 7.22
N TRP A 260 -12.53 -31.92 6.75
CA TRP A 260 -13.84 -32.10 7.36
C TRP A 260 -14.35 -33.53 7.15
N ARG A 261 -15.43 -33.90 7.86
CA ARG A 261 -15.95 -35.28 7.89
C ARG A 261 -16.35 -35.84 6.52
N ASP A 262 -16.69 -34.95 5.60
CA ASP A 262 -17.05 -35.20 4.21
C ASP A 262 -15.83 -35.31 3.26
N GLY A 263 -14.62 -35.13 3.77
CA GLY A 263 -13.38 -35.12 2.99
C GLY A 263 -13.00 -33.76 2.42
N THR A 264 -13.75 -32.69 2.73
CA THR A 264 -13.44 -31.33 2.28
C THR A 264 -12.08 -30.89 2.80
N ARG A 265 -11.23 -30.40 1.90
CA ARG A 265 -9.87 -29.96 2.23
C ARG A 265 -9.94 -28.65 2.98
N THR A 266 -9.25 -28.59 4.12
CA THR A 266 -9.19 -27.38 4.93
C THR A 266 -7.80 -26.78 4.95
N TYR A 267 -7.75 -25.48 5.19
CA TYR A 267 -6.55 -24.69 5.33
C TYR A 267 -6.68 -23.79 6.56
N VAL A 268 -5.59 -23.54 7.25
CA VAL A 268 -5.57 -22.79 8.51
C VAL A 268 -4.59 -21.63 8.40
N ASN A 269 -5.05 -20.45 8.81
CA ASN A 269 -4.22 -19.27 8.99
C ASN A 269 -4.62 -18.58 10.31
N GLY A 270 -3.74 -18.64 11.31
CA GLY A 270 -4.03 -18.10 12.64
C GLY A 270 -5.27 -18.75 13.26
N ASN A 271 -6.25 -17.91 13.62
CA ASN A 271 -7.53 -18.31 14.19
C ASN A 271 -8.61 -18.66 13.13
N ALA A 272 -8.27 -18.57 11.85
CA ALA A 272 -9.19 -18.81 10.74
C ALA A 272 -9.00 -20.20 10.14
N THR A 273 -10.11 -20.89 9.86
CA THR A 273 -10.14 -22.14 9.11
C THR A 273 -10.96 -21.96 7.84
N TYR A 274 -10.40 -22.36 6.70
CA TYR A 274 -10.97 -22.25 5.37
C TYR A 274 -11.25 -23.65 4.84
N ALA A 275 -12.51 -24.02 4.64
CA ALA A 275 -12.89 -25.24 3.95
C ALA A 275 -13.16 -24.90 2.48
N VAL A 276 -12.35 -25.47 1.58
CA VAL A 276 -12.43 -25.15 0.16
C VAL A 276 -13.38 -26.14 -0.51
N GLU A 277 -14.60 -25.70 -0.77
CA GLU A 277 -15.60 -26.47 -1.50
C GLU A 277 -15.57 -26.15 -3.00
N ARG A 278 -16.51 -26.74 -3.76
CA ARG A 278 -16.57 -26.58 -5.21
C ARG A 278 -17.01 -25.18 -5.64
N ASP A 279 -18.01 -24.60 -4.97
CA ASP A 279 -18.69 -23.37 -5.38
C ASP A 279 -18.53 -22.20 -4.40
N HIS A 280 -18.05 -22.48 -3.18
CA HIS A 280 -17.69 -21.48 -2.17
C HIS A 280 -16.53 -21.97 -1.27
N ILE A 281 -15.99 -21.06 -0.46
CA ILE A 281 -15.13 -21.37 0.68
C ILE A 281 -15.90 -21.00 1.94
N ASP A 282 -16.15 -21.97 2.82
CA ASP A 282 -16.55 -21.69 4.19
C ASP A 282 -15.33 -21.22 4.97
N VAL A 283 -15.39 -20.00 5.48
CA VAL A 283 -14.40 -19.52 6.45
C VAL A 283 -15.03 -19.42 7.83
N VAL A 284 -14.31 -19.94 8.83
CA VAL A 284 -14.65 -19.81 10.26
C VAL A 284 -13.56 -18.98 10.93
N TYR A 285 -13.90 -17.85 11.55
CA TYR A 285 -12.94 -17.06 12.36
C TYR A 285 -13.24 -17.26 13.84
N ARG A 286 -12.29 -17.84 14.57
CA ARG A 286 -12.39 -18.01 16.03
C ARG A 286 -11.82 -16.77 16.73
N PRO A 287 -12.31 -16.40 17.93
CA PRO A 287 -11.71 -15.33 18.71
C PRO A 287 -10.26 -15.65 19.10
#